data_AF-A0A7C7HWT2-F1
#
_entry.id   AF-A0A7C7HWT2-F1
#
_cell.length_a   1.000
_cell.length_b   1.000
_cell.length_c   1.000
_cell.angle_alpha   90.00
_cell.angle_beta   90.00
_cell.angle_gamma   90.00
#
_symmetry.space_group_name_H-M   'P 1'
#
loop_
_entity.id
_entity.type
_entity.pdbx_description
1 polymer ?
#
loop_
_entity_poly.entity_id
_entity_poly.type
_entity_poly.pdbx_seq_one_letter_code
_entity_poly.pdbx_strand_id
1 'polypeptide(L)'
;MKQSGRKQVGSGYYIHVSPQQVYLAGGIWHPDMDTLASIRDFIVAWPNKFEKVVLEKSFLKTFDSLGGDQLKTAPRGFPKDHPQIQWLRHKDHIVSHQVEPKEILSEKFIKKAGKIYEKMLPLNQFIKEAIS
;
A
#
# COMPACT_ATOMS: atom_id res chain seq x y z
N MET A 1 -23.97 11.27 10.44
CA MET A 1 -24.93 10.16 10.27
C MET A 1 -24.19 8.86 10.50
N LYS A 2 -24.78 7.93 11.25
CA LYS A 2 -24.16 6.72 11.79
C LYS A 2 -23.49 5.89 10.68
N GLN A 3 -22.19 5.61 10.79
CA GLN A 3 -21.60 4.43 10.16
C GLN A 3 -21.46 3.36 11.23
N SER A 4 -22.21 2.28 11.03
CA SER A 4 -22.23 1.08 11.86
C SER A 4 -20.82 0.52 12.09
N GLY A 5 -20.63 -0.18 13.21
CA GLY A 5 -19.36 -0.81 13.60
C GLY A 5 -18.87 -1.96 12.71
N ARG A 6 -19.06 -1.88 11.39
CA ARG A 6 -18.32 -2.72 10.43
C ARG A 6 -16.88 -2.23 10.41
N LYS A 7 -15.93 -3.16 10.56
CA LYS A 7 -14.51 -2.91 10.23
C LYS A 7 -14.46 -2.30 8.83
N GLN A 8 -14.02 -1.05 8.72
CA GLN A 8 -13.64 -0.50 7.42
C GLN A 8 -12.33 -1.18 7.04
N VAL A 9 -12.41 -2.11 6.08
CA VAL A 9 -11.23 -2.64 5.39
C VAL A 9 -10.79 -1.53 4.45
N GLY A 10 -9.73 -0.82 4.82
CA GLY A 10 -9.28 0.36 4.09
C GLY A 10 -7.78 0.56 4.22
N SER A 11 -7.22 1.41 3.36
CA SER A 11 -5.81 1.76 3.44
C SER A 11 -5.51 2.52 4.73
N GLY A 12 -4.37 2.23 5.36
CA GLY A 12 -3.97 2.85 6.61
C GLY A 12 -2.48 3.09 6.72
N TYR A 13 -2.10 3.55 7.91
CA TYR A 13 -0.72 3.59 8.36
C TYR A 13 -0.54 2.56 9.47
N TYR A 14 0.61 1.92 9.51
CA TYR A 14 0.95 0.89 10.47
C TYR A 14 2.38 1.10 10.96
N ILE A 15 2.60 0.82 12.24
CA ILE A 15 3.93 0.73 12.83
C ILE A 15 4.06 -0.62 13.50
N HIS A 16 5.17 -1.30 13.20
CA HIS A 16 5.63 -2.44 13.97
C HIS A 16 6.74 -2.00 14.91
N VAL A 17 6.65 -2.42 16.16
CA VAL A 17 7.69 -2.17 17.17
C VAL A 17 7.98 -3.47 17.90
N SER A 18 9.22 -3.92 17.79
CA SER A 18 9.78 -4.99 18.62
C SER A 18 11.26 -4.69 18.89
N PRO A 19 11.89 -5.35 19.87
CA PRO A 19 13.33 -5.20 20.11
C PRO A 19 14.20 -5.59 18.90
N GLN A 20 13.71 -6.49 18.05
CA GLN A 20 14.45 -7.00 16.89
C GLN A 20 14.19 -6.17 15.63
N GLN A 21 12.97 -5.64 15.49
CA GLN A 21 12.52 -5.01 14.24
C GLN A 21 11.59 -3.85 14.52
N VAL A 22 11.84 -2.72 13.86
CA VAL A 22 10.92 -1.60 13.78
C VAL A 22 10.71 -1.27 12.32
N TYR A 23 9.46 -1.12 11.90
CA TYR A 23 9.16 -0.64 10.55
C TYR A 23 7.86 0.13 10.51
N LEU A 24 7.79 1.05 9.55
CA LEU A 24 6.60 1.82 9.21
C LEU A 24 6.02 1.23 7.94
N ALA A 25 4.72 1.05 7.87
CA ALA A 25 4.04 0.54 6.69
C ALA A 25 2.78 1.35 6.38
N GLY A 26 2.33 1.22 5.14
CA GLY A 26 1.10 1.84 4.66
C GLY A 26 0.51 1.06 3.50
N GLY A 27 -0.72 1.41 3.13
CA GLY A 27 -1.50 0.72 2.12
C GLY A 27 -2.55 -0.19 2.73
N ILE A 28 -2.92 -1.25 2.00
CA ILE A 28 -3.93 -2.22 2.41
C ILE A 28 -3.38 -3.64 2.35
N TRP A 29 -3.42 -4.32 3.50
CA TRP A 29 -2.92 -5.67 3.68
C TRP A 29 -4.09 -6.65 3.79
N HIS A 30 -4.06 -7.71 2.99
CA HIS A 30 -5.07 -8.76 2.91
C HIS A 30 -6.52 -8.22 2.83
N PRO A 31 -6.84 -7.34 1.86
CA PRO A 31 -8.23 -6.98 1.60
C PRO A 31 -9.07 -8.21 1.28
N ASP A 32 -10.37 -8.14 1.57
CA ASP A 32 -11.32 -9.17 1.12
C ASP A 32 -11.46 -9.17 -0.42
N MET A 33 -12.15 -10.19 -0.93
CA MET A 33 -12.27 -10.42 -2.37
C MET A 33 -12.88 -9.23 -3.11
N ASP A 34 -13.92 -8.63 -2.55
CA ASP A 34 -14.66 -7.53 -3.18
C ASP A 34 -13.81 -6.26 -3.19
N THR A 35 -13.15 -5.94 -2.07
CA THR A 35 -12.23 -4.80 -1.95
C THR A 35 -11.05 -4.94 -2.92
N LEU A 36 -10.47 -6.15 -3.01
CA LEU A 36 -9.36 -6.41 -3.91
C LEU A 36 -9.78 -6.33 -5.39
N ALA A 37 -11.01 -6.75 -5.72
CA ALA A 37 -11.56 -6.59 -7.06
C ALA A 37 -11.73 -5.10 -7.41
N SER A 38 -12.30 -4.29 -6.52
CA SER A 38 -12.46 -2.84 -6.74
C SER A 38 -11.12 -2.14 -6.99
N ILE A 39 -10.08 -2.49 -6.23
CA ILE A 39 -8.73 -1.95 -6.44
C ILE A 39 -8.19 -2.31 -7.84
N ARG A 40 -8.35 -3.57 -8.27
CA ARG A 40 -7.90 -4.03 -9.60
C ARG A 40 -8.64 -3.33 -10.72
N ASP A 41 -9.96 -3.21 -10.62
CA ASP A 41 -10.79 -2.53 -11.61
C ASP A 41 -10.40 -1.05 -11.71
N PHE A 42 -10.10 -0.41 -10.58
CA PHE A 42 -9.64 0.98 -10.55
C PHE A 42 -8.25 1.16 -11.17
N ILE A 43 -7.33 0.21 -10.97
CA ILE A 43 -6.02 0.20 -11.67
C ILE A 43 -6.23 0.07 -13.18
N VAL A 44 -7.16 -0.77 -13.65
CA VAL A 44 -7.46 -0.92 -15.08
C VAL A 44 -8.11 0.34 -15.65
N ALA A 45 -9.01 0.98 -14.91
CA ALA A 45 -9.64 2.22 -15.34
C ALA A 45 -8.66 3.41 -15.38
N TRP A 46 -7.70 3.45 -14.44
CA TRP A 46 -6.78 4.58 -14.27
C TRP A 46 -5.30 4.14 -14.11
N PRO A 47 -4.72 3.45 -15.10
CA PRO A 47 -3.38 2.85 -14.99
C PRO A 47 -2.31 3.91 -14.75
N ASN A 48 -2.36 5.01 -15.52
CA ASN A 48 -1.44 6.13 -15.37
C ASN A 48 -1.51 6.79 -13.99
N LYS A 49 -2.69 6.75 -13.32
CA LYS A 49 -2.85 7.31 -11.98
C LYS A 49 -2.14 6.43 -10.95
N PHE A 50 -2.27 5.11 -11.08
CA PHE A 50 -1.59 4.17 -10.22
C PHE A 50 -0.07 4.20 -10.42
N GLU A 51 0.38 4.14 -11.67
CA GLU A 51 1.81 4.15 -12.00
C GLU A 51 2.49 5.45 -11.57
N LYS A 52 1.80 6.59 -11.67
CA LYS A 52 2.30 7.87 -11.12
C LYS A 52 2.54 7.82 -9.61
N VAL A 53 1.87 6.94 -8.87
CA VAL A 53 2.09 6.74 -7.44
C VAL A 53 3.26 5.79 -7.22
N VAL A 54 3.18 4.57 -7.76
CA VAL A 54 4.12 3.49 -7.41
C VAL A 54 5.47 3.59 -8.13
N LEU A 55 5.56 4.36 -9.21
CA LEU A 55 6.80 4.62 -9.96
C LEU A 55 7.39 6.00 -9.69
N GLU A 56 6.84 6.77 -8.75
CA GLU A 56 7.38 8.07 -8.38
C GLU A 56 8.78 7.91 -7.76
N LYS A 57 9.71 8.83 -8.08
CA LYS A 57 11.12 8.71 -7.67
C LYS A 57 11.28 8.68 -6.15
N SER A 58 10.54 9.52 -5.42
CA SER A 58 10.60 9.55 -3.95
C SER A 58 9.95 8.30 -3.32
N PHE A 59 8.90 7.76 -3.94
CA PHE A 59 8.29 6.49 -3.56
C PHE A 59 9.30 5.34 -3.69
N LEU A 60 9.85 5.14 -4.89
CA LEU A 60 10.84 4.08 -5.18
C LEU A 60 12.09 4.23 -4.31
N LYS A 61 12.59 5.45 -4.11
CA LYS A 61 13.76 5.68 -3.23
C LYS A 61 13.51 5.29 -1.76
N THR A 62 12.25 5.26 -1.32
CA THR A 62 11.90 5.02 0.09
C THR A 62 11.49 3.59 0.35
N PHE A 63 10.83 2.95 -0.63
CA PHE A 63 10.19 1.64 -0.48
C PHE A 63 10.68 0.58 -1.46
N ASP A 64 11.57 0.95 -2.40
CA ASP A 64 12.06 0.15 -3.53
C ASP A 64 10.98 -0.23 -4.56
N SER A 65 9.87 -0.80 -4.12
CA SER A 65 8.74 -1.19 -4.97
C SER A 65 7.46 -1.35 -4.14
N LEU A 66 6.32 -1.55 -4.82
CA LEU A 66 5.11 -2.02 -4.17
C LEU A 66 5.35 -3.43 -3.61
N GLY A 67 5.08 -3.62 -2.33
CA GLY A 67 5.31 -4.88 -1.63
C GLY A 67 4.05 -5.70 -1.40
N GLY A 68 4.21 -6.72 -0.56
CA GLY A 68 3.17 -7.66 -0.18
C GLY A 68 3.00 -8.82 -1.17
N ASP A 69 2.05 -9.70 -0.89
CA ASP A 69 1.96 -10.94 -1.63
C ASP A 69 1.42 -10.74 -3.06
N GLN A 70 1.87 -11.58 -3.98
CA GLN A 70 1.39 -11.63 -5.36
C GLN A 70 0.96 -13.05 -5.78
N LEU A 71 0.06 -13.11 -6.75
CA LEU A 71 -0.27 -14.33 -7.48
C LEU A 71 0.87 -14.69 -8.44
N LYS A 72 1.09 -16.00 -8.65
CA LYS A 72 2.03 -16.52 -9.66
C LYS A 72 1.55 -16.35 -11.11
N THR A 73 0.25 -16.15 -11.29
CA THR A 73 -0.40 -16.03 -12.60
C THR A 73 -1.40 -14.89 -12.58
N ALA A 74 -1.97 -14.58 -13.74
CA ALA A 74 -3.06 -13.62 -13.85
C ALA A 74 -4.22 -13.97 -12.89
N PRO A 75 -4.79 -12.98 -12.18
CA PRO A 75 -6.05 -13.17 -11.45
C PRO A 75 -7.18 -13.53 -12.41
N ARG A 76 -8.21 -14.22 -11.90
CA ARG A 76 -9.41 -14.56 -12.69
C ARG A 76 -10.03 -13.27 -13.26
N GLY A 77 -10.41 -13.31 -14.54
CA GLY A 77 -11.04 -12.18 -15.23
C GLY A 77 -10.08 -11.30 -16.02
N PHE A 78 -8.75 -11.48 -15.86
CA PHE A 78 -7.76 -10.70 -16.59
C PHE A 78 -6.91 -11.59 -17.51
N PRO A 79 -6.63 -11.17 -18.75
CA PRO A 79 -5.77 -11.94 -19.64
C PRO A 79 -4.31 -11.88 -19.17
N LYS A 80 -3.52 -12.90 -19.49
CA LYS A 80 -2.12 -13.03 -19.02
C LYS A 80 -1.20 -11.93 -19.55
N ASP A 81 -1.54 -11.35 -20.69
CA ASP A 81 -0.84 -10.29 -21.40
C ASP A 81 -1.45 -8.90 -21.14
N HIS A 82 -2.32 -8.76 -20.13
CA HIS A 82 -2.87 -7.45 -19.76
C HIS A 82 -1.73 -6.45 -19.48
N PRO A 83 -1.78 -5.20 -20.02
CA PRO A 83 -0.68 -4.23 -19.85
C PRO A 83 -0.32 -3.94 -18.38
N GLN A 84 -1.32 -4.02 -17.50
CA GLN A 84 -1.17 -3.77 -16.05
C GLN A 84 -0.99 -5.06 -15.23
N ILE A 85 -0.70 -6.20 -15.87
CA ILE A 85 -0.73 -7.51 -15.19
C ILE A 85 0.20 -7.61 -13.99
N GLN A 86 1.34 -6.92 -14.03
CA GLN A 86 2.29 -6.84 -12.92
C GLN A 86 1.64 -6.29 -11.64
N TRP A 87 0.75 -5.30 -11.78
CA TRP A 87 0.02 -4.70 -10.67
C TRP A 87 -1.19 -5.53 -10.27
N LEU A 88 -1.93 -6.05 -11.25
CA LEU A 88 -3.14 -6.85 -10.99
C LEU A 88 -2.85 -8.14 -10.22
N ARG A 89 -1.62 -8.66 -10.30
CA ARG A 89 -1.19 -9.86 -9.55
C ARG A 89 -1.05 -9.63 -8.05
N HIS A 90 -0.93 -8.38 -7.60
CA HIS A 90 -0.89 -8.08 -6.17
C HIS A 90 -2.17 -8.55 -5.45
N LYS A 91 -1.98 -9.23 -4.32
CA LYS A 91 -3.02 -9.52 -3.33
C LYS A 91 -3.02 -8.46 -2.23
N ASP A 92 -1.84 -7.90 -1.95
CA ASP A 92 -1.62 -6.81 -1.03
C ASP A 92 -1.09 -5.59 -1.79
N HIS A 93 -1.52 -4.39 -1.38
CA HIS A 93 -0.99 -3.14 -1.92
C HIS A 93 -0.38 -2.37 -0.77
N ILE A 94 0.82 -2.80 -0.35
CA ILE A 94 1.51 -2.25 0.82
C ILE A 94 2.90 -1.77 0.47
N VAL A 95 3.43 -0.88 1.31
CA VAL A 95 4.86 -0.56 1.36
C VAL A 95 5.32 -0.57 2.81
N SER A 96 6.62 -0.80 3.01
CA SER A 96 7.23 -0.68 4.34
C SER A 96 8.61 -0.04 4.26
N HIS A 97 9.01 0.58 5.36
CA HIS A 97 10.33 1.16 5.53
C HIS A 97 10.89 0.72 6.88
N GLN A 98 12.01 -0.02 6.84
CA GLN A 98 12.69 -0.47 8.05
C GLN A 98 13.34 0.72 8.76
N VAL A 99 13.31 0.68 10.10
CA VAL A 99 13.96 1.65 10.96
C VAL A 99 14.81 0.89 11.97
N GLU A 100 16.02 1.37 12.22
CA GLU A 100 16.88 0.89 13.28
C GLU A 100 16.13 0.94 14.64
N PRO A 101 16.05 -0.16 15.42
CA PRO A 101 15.30 -0.17 16.66
C PRO A 101 15.69 0.94 17.65
N LYS A 102 16.98 1.32 17.69
CA LYS A 102 17.47 2.40 18.55
C LYS A 102 16.94 3.78 18.16
N GLU A 103 16.60 3.99 16.88
CA GLU A 103 16.09 5.27 16.43
C GLU A 103 14.72 5.60 17.02
N ILE A 104 13.92 4.60 17.41
CA ILE A 104 12.59 4.85 18.00
C ILE A 104 12.66 5.64 19.31
N LEU A 105 13.79 5.54 20.02
CA LEU A 105 14.04 6.24 21.28
C LEU A 105 14.50 7.70 21.06
N SER A 106 14.76 8.10 19.80
CA SER A 106 15.19 9.45 19.48
C SER A 106 14.01 10.42 19.46
N GLU A 107 14.21 11.63 19.98
CA GLU A 107 13.26 12.75 19.82
C GLU A 107 12.97 13.09 18.35
N LYS A 108 13.89 12.72 17.44
CA LYS A 108 13.73 12.95 15.99
C LYS A 108 12.85 11.90 15.32
N PHE A 109 12.53 10.79 15.98
CA PHE A 109 11.82 9.67 15.39
C PHE A 109 10.46 10.08 14.82
N ILE A 110 9.65 10.79 15.61
CA ILE A 110 8.30 11.19 15.19
C ILE A 110 8.35 12.03 13.90
N LYS A 111 9.33 12.94 13.79
CA LYS A 111 9.54 13.75 12.59
C LYS A 111 10.00 12.91 11.40
N LYS A 112 10.88 11.92 11.62
CA LYS A 112 11.32 10.98 10.57
C LYS A 112 10.15 10.11 10.09
N ALA A 113 9.37 9.56 11.02
CA ALA A 113 8.21 8.74 10.73
C ALA A 113 7.14 9.51 9.95
N GLY A 114 6.85 10.75 10.34
CA GLY A 114 5.94 11.63 9.59
C GLY A 114 6.35 11.80 8.13
N LYS A 115 7.63 12.09 7.86
CA LYS A 115 8.16 12.19 6.49
C LYS A 115 8.08 10.89 5.68
N ILE A 116 8.15 9.75 6.35
CA ILE A 116 8.00 8.44 5.70
C ILE A 116 6.51 8.20 5.37
N TYR A 117 5.60 8.49 6.31
CA TYR A 117 4.16 8.37 6.10
C TYR A 117 3.62 9.32 5.04
N GLU A 118 4.15 10.54 4.94
CA GLU A 118 3.83 11.48 3.85
C GLU A 118 4.06 10.86 2.46
N LYS A 119 5.06 10.00 2.31
CA LYS A 119 5.35 9.31 1.05
C LYS A 119 4.43 8.11 0.79
N MET A 120 3.75 7.60 1.82
CA MET A 120 2.73 6.55 1.67
C MET A 120 1.35 7.15 1.36
N LEU A 121 1.15 8.45 1.62
CA LEU A 121 -0.13 9.13 1.45
C LEU A 121 -0.72 8.96 0.04
N PRO A 122 0.04 9.09 -1.08
CA PRO A 122 -0.54 8.94 -2.41
C PRO A 122 -1.09 7.52 -2.66
N LEU A 123 -0.41 6.48 -2.15
CA LEU A 123 -0.89 5.09 -2.23
C LEU A 123 -2.19 4.91 -1.42
N ASN A 124 -2.20 5.43 -0.19
CA ASN A 124 -3.40 5.37 0.66
C ASN A 124 -4.59 6.12 0.04
N GLN A 125 -4.35 7.29 -0.56
CA GLN A 125 -5.40 8.04 -1.25
C GLN A 125 -5.93 7.30 -2.48
N PHE A 126 -5.04 6.70 -3.28
CA PHE A 126 -5.44 5.88 -4.42
C PHE A 126 -6.33 4.72 -4.00
N ILE A 127 -5.91 3.95 -2.98
CA ILE A 127 -6.67 2.80 -2.49
C ILE A 127 -8.02 3.25 -1.92
N LYS A 128 -8.03 4.33 -1.12
CA LYS A 128 -9.26 4.89 -0.56
C LYS A 128 -10.26 5.24 -1.67
N GLU A 129 -9.81 5.89 -2.73
CA GLU A 129 -10.65 6.25 -3.87
C GLU A 129 -11.18 5.00 -4.61
N ALA A 130 -10.35 3.97 -4.74
CA ALA A 130 -10.74 2.72 -5.42
C ALA A 130 -11.83 1.92 -4.69
N ILE A 131 -12.01 2.13 -3.38
CA ILE A 131 -12.95 1.36 -2.54
C ILE A 131 -14.11 2.21 -1.99
N SER A 132 -14.20 3.47 -2.39
CA SER A 132 -15.24 4.41 -1.96
C SER A 132 -16.52 4.34 -2.79
#